data_AF-W5KSQ3-F1
#
_entry.id   AF-W5KSQ3-F1
#
_cell.length_a   1.000
_cell.length_b   1.000
_cell.length_c   1.000
_cell.angle_alpha   90.00
_cell.angle_beta   90.00
_cell.angle_gamma   90.00
#
_symmetry.space_group_name_H-M   'P 1'
#
loop_
_entity.id
_entity.type
_entity.pdbx_description
1 polymer ?
#
loop_
_entity_poly.entity_id
_entity_poly.type
_entity_poly.pdbx_seq_one_letter_code
_entity_poly.pdbx_strand_id
1 'polypeptide(L)'
;MEEAAPTTKGPEFDVYGAMEWKDGVGTLPGSPLKFRVNEFGVLEVITGEGDEEGVKKAHAKTTWSVPTAQEALLEKVQVDPWGQRGLVCVRCNRKGSAVDFLSDGRHCSERCLQQDQQDRRPARAASRGRRKRRGDGALLKQTVPYGGKKKSWCWASYLEQEKAIAAPNKLFKEYQSFPQCKNGFRVGMRLEGIDPEHPSMYCVLSISEVSGHRIRLHFDKYSECYDFWVNANSPDIHPIGWCEKTGHKLQPPKGIKSEAFSWCSYLKMNKIQAAPKALFDSQNTMVTPLGFRIGMKLEAVDKKNPSFICVATVTDLVESRFLVHFDDWDESYDYWCDATSPYIHPVGWCQENGKTLTTPPGFPDTTSFSWEKYLEETGSLPAPARAFKAKPPHSFQVNMKLEAVDKRNPMLVRVASVVDTDDHRIKIHFDGWTDEYDYWVDADSPDIHPAGWCAKTGHPLQPPISESTRISHIIQYSLSYLDSILHCTP
;
A
#
# COMPACT_ATOMS: atom_id res chain seq x y z
N MET A 1 21.91 55.97 21.93
CA MET A 1 20.80 56.74 21.32
C MET A 1 20.29 55.89 20.18
N GLU A 2 19.29 55.08 20.47
CA GLU A 2 18.73 54.09 19.56
C GLU A 2 17.32 54.57 19.24
N GLU A 3 17.09 54.91 17.97
CA GLU A 3 15.78 55.30 17.44
C GLU A 3 15.03 54.03 17.04
N ALA A 4 13.84 53.81 17.60
CA ALA A 4 12.95 52.73 17.23
C ALA A 4 11.97 53.20 16.13
N ALA A 5 11.83 52.40 15.07
CA ALA A 5 10.76 52.54 14.08
C ALA A 5 9.72 51.40 14.25
N PRO A 6 8.42 51.65 13.97
CA PRO A 6 7.31 50.84 14.49
C PRO A 6 6.93 49.66 13.58
N THR A 7 6.55 48.54 14.20
CA THR A 7 5.94 47.36 13.57
C THR A 7 4.43 47.56 13.41
N THR A 8 3.92 47.47 12.19
CA THR A 8 2.48 47.42 11.89
C THR A 8 2.04 45.97 11.70
N LYS A 9 1.57 45.33 12.78
CA LYS A 9 0.70 44.14 12.67
C LYS A 9 -0.74 44.64 12.46
N GLY A 10 -1.35 44.27 11.35
CA GLY A 10 -2.79 44.46 11.16
C GLY A 10 -3.58 43.65 12.21
N PRO A 11 -4.73 44.14 12.70
CA PRO A 11 -5.50 43.44 13.71
C PRO A 11 -6.16 42.19 13.12
N GLU A 12 -6.03 41.07 13.83
CA GLU A 12 -6.79 39.85 13.62
C GLU A 12 -8.29 40.17 13.75
N PHE A 13 -9.05 39.96 12.67
CA PHE A 13 -10.47 40.34 12.62
C PHE A 13 -11.31 39.31 13.40
N ASP A 14 -11.79 39.70 14.58
CA ASP A 14 -12.69 38.88 15.38
C ASP A 14 -14.08 38.82 14.75
N VAL A 15 -14.32 37.73 14.03
CA VAL A 15 -15.60 37.46 13.35
C VAL A 15 -16.77 37.36 14.34
N TYR A 16 -16.54 36.89 15.58
CA TYR A 16 -17.59 36.77 16.60
C TYR A 16 -17.93 38.13 17.20
N GLY A 17 -16.94 38.98 17.42
CA GLY A 17 -17.09 40.36 17.88
C GLY A 17 -17.71 41.30 16.85
N ALA A 18 -17.64 40.96 15.56
CA ALA A 18 -18.27 41.72 14.47
C ALA A 18 -19.78 41.46 14.30
N MET A 19 -20.35 40.49 15.04
CA MET A 19 -21.76 40.12 14.97
C MET A 19 -22.55 40.63 16.19
N GLU A 20 -23.80 41.04 15.96
CA GLU A 20 -24.75 41.32 17.03
C GLU A 20 -25.48 40.03 17.42
N TRP A 21 -25.41 39.66 18.70
CA TRP A 21 -25.99 38.41 19.21
C TRP A 21 -27.27 38.66 20.00
N LYS A 22 -28.32 37.93 19.67
CA LYS A 22 -29.59 37.93 20.43
C LYS A 22 -30.17 36.53 20.48
N ASP A 23 -30.45 36.03 21.68
CA ASP A 23 -31.07 34.72 21.92
C ASP A 23 -30.35 33.54 21.22
N GLY A 24 -29.02 33.57 21.13
CA GLY A 24 -28.22 32.52 20.49
C GLY A 24 -28.09 32.62 18.97
N VAL A 25 -28.67 33.67 18.36
CA VAL A 25 -28.58 33.97 16.93
C VAL A 25 -27.70 35.20 16.71
N GLY A 26 -26.68 35.07 15.87
CA GLY A 26 -25.80 36.15 15.44
C GLY A 26 -26.28 36.78 14.13
N THR A 27 -26.26 38.11 14.04
CA THR A 27 -26.57 38.87 12.81
C THR A 27 -25.49 39.88 12.52
N LEU A 28 -25.13 40.03 11.24
CA LEU A 28 -24.17 41.04 10.80
C LEU A 28 -24.89 42.37 10.51
N PRO A 29 -24.41 43.51 11.03
CA PRO A 29 -24.97 44.81 10.69
C PRO A 29 -25.00 45.03 9.17
N GLY A 30 -26.20 45.23 8.62
CA GLY A 30 -26.40 45.44 7.18
C GLY A 30 -26.61 44.18 6.33
N SER A 31 -26.67 42.99 6.94
CA SER A 31 -26.97 41.73 6.25
C SER A 31 -28.23 41.06 6.81
N PRO A 32 -29.09 40.45 5.96
CA PRO A 32 -30.24 39.67 6.40
C PRO A 32 -29.85 38.25 6.88
N LEU A 33 -28.56 37.89 6.82
CA LEU A 33 -28.08 36.56 7.22
C LEU A 33 -28.08 36.40 8.74
N LYS A 34 -28.68 35.30 9.20
CA LYS A 34 -28.69 34.87 10.60
C LYS A 34 -27.78 33.66 10.77
N PHE A 35 -27.03 33.64 11.88
CA PHE A 35 -26.07 32.59 12.19
C PHE A 35 -26.37 31.98 13.56
N ARG A 36 -26.03 30.70 13.77
CA ARG A 36 -26.03 30.04 15.08
C ARG A 36 -24.71 29.31 15.31
N VAL A 37 -24.34 29.10 16.56
CA VAL A 37 -23.18 28.26 16.90
C VAL A 37 -23.68 26.86 17.24
N ASN A 38 -23.13 25.83 16.59
CA ASN A 38 -23.49 24.44 16.88
C ASN A 38 -22.77 23.88 18.11
N GLU A 39 -23.07 22.64 18.49
CA GLU A 39 -22.48 21.96 19.65
C GLU A 39 -20.95 21.77 19.58
N PHE A 40 -20.36 21.98 18.40
CA PHE A 40 -18.92 21.90 18.14
C PHE A 40 -18.24 23.28 18.07
N GLY A 41 -18.97 24.38 18.32
CA GLY A 41 -18.42 25.74 18.30
C GLY A 41 -18.28 26.36 16.91
N VAL A 42 -18.98 25.84 15.89
CA VAL A 42 -18.91 26.33 14.50
C VAL A 42 -20.14 27.17 14.14
N LEU A 43 -19.94 28.27 13.41
CA LEU A 43 -20.99 29.15 12.88
C LEU A 43 -21.72 28.51 11.68
N GLU A 44 -23.03 28.32 11.80
CA GLU A 44 -23.93 27.83 10.75
C GLU A 44 -24.92 28.91 10.33
N VAL A 45 -25.20 29.02 9.02
CA VAL A 45 -26.21 29.96 8.47
C VAL A 45 -27.61 29.35 8.60
N ILE A 46 -28.54 30.10 9.18
CA ILE A 46 -29.95 29.70 9.30
C ILE A 46 -30.64 30.03 7.96
N THR A 47 -31.16 29.02 7.27
CA THR A 47 -31.66 29.15 5.88
C THR A 47 -33.15 28.81 5.67
N GLY A 48 -33.96 28.71 6.73
CA GLY A 48 -35.41 28.47 6.58
C GLY A 48 -36.27 28.93 7.77
N GLU A 49 -37.52 29.30 7.48
CA GLU A 49 -38.53 29.77 8.45
C GLU A 49 -39.03 28.68 9.44
N GLY A 50 -38.41 27.49 9.45
CA GLY A 50 -38.74 26.39 10.38
C GLY A 50 -37.71 26.14 11.48
N ASP A 51 -36.53 26.79 11.44
CA ASP A 51 -35.42 26.52 12.36
C ASP A 51 -35.40 27.44 13.61
N GLU A 52 -36.27 28.45 13.66
CA GLU A 52 -36.35 29.40 14.78
C GLU A 52 -36.96 28.78 16.06
N GLU A 53 -37.69 27.67 15.94
CA GLU A 53 -38.39 27.03 17.07
C GLU A 53 -37.48 26.13 17.93
N GLY A 54 -36.33 25.69 17.39
CA GLY A 54 -35.37 24.82 18.07
C GLY A 54 -34.49 25.51 19.13
N VAL A 55 -34.42 26.85 19.13
CA VAL A 55 -33.48 27.61 19.98
C VAL A 55 -34.03 27.86 21.39
N LYS A 56 -35.35 27.74 21.60
CA LYS A 56 -36.00 28.07 22.88
C LYS A 56 -35.81 27.03 24.01
N LYS A 57 -35.04 25.95 23.80
CA LYS A 57 -34.92 24.84 24.78
C LYS A 57 -33.52 24.55 25.32
N ALA A 58 -32.53 25.41 25.12
CA ALA A 58 -31.22 25.25 25.73
C ALA A 58 -30.86 26.45 26.62
N HIS A 59 -31.48 26.54 27.80
CA HIS A 59 -30.99 27.44 28.86
C HIS A 59 -30.60 26.65 30.11
N ALA A 60 -29.37 26.94 30.55
CA ALA A 60 -28.84 26.86 31.91
C ALA A 60 -28.42 25.48 32.48
N LYS A 61 -27.10 25.22 32.51
CA LYS A 61 -26.24 25.59 33.66
C LYS A 61 -24.79 25.18 33.40
N THR A 62 -23.93 26.18 33.25
CA THR A 62 -22.48 26.06 33.44
C THR A 62 -22.18 26.43 34.88
N THR A 63 -21.48 25.58 35.64
CA THR A 63 -20.78 26.01 36.85
C THR A 63 -19.52 25.16 37.03
N TRP A 64 -18.39 25.84 37.11
CA TRP A 64 -17.05 25.28 37.27
C TRP A 64 -16.76 24.89 38.73
N SER A 65 -16.06 23.77 38.98
CA SER A 65 -14.97 23.60 39.97
C SER A 65 -14.41 22.15 40.05
N VAL A 66 -13.12 22.05 40.36
CA VAL A 66 -12.23 20.86 40.59
C VAL A 66 -11.91 20.82 42.13
N PRO A 67 -11.36 19.78 42.83
CA PRO A 67 -11.14 18.33 42.62
C PRO A 67 -11.68 17.41 43.79
N THR A 68 -11.39 16.10 43.72
CA THR A 68 -10.77 15.22 44.77
C THR A 68 -11.49 13.88 44.99
N ALA A 69 -10.70 12.80 44.99
CA ALA A 69 -11.11 11.44 45.27
C ALA A 69 -11.26 11.18 46.78
N GLN A 70 -12.33 10.51 47.19
CA GLN A 70 -12.36 9.52 48.28
C GLN A 70 -13.71 8.80 48.33
N GLU A 71 -13.64 7.46 48.36
CA GLU A 71 -14.43 6.52 49.20
C GLU A 71 -15.96 6.76 49.40
N ALA A 72 -16.86 5.79 49.38
CA ALA A 72 -16.83 4.35 49.22
C ALA A 72 -18.29 3.84 49.16
N LEU A 73 -18.43 2.63 48.62
CA LEU A 73 -19.35 1.57 49.01
C LEU A 73 -20.86 1.56 48.62
N LEU A 74 -21.17 0.39 48.05
CA LEU A 74 -22.31 -0.51 48.28
C LEU A 74 -23.49 -0.51 47.29
N GLU A 75 -23.36 -1.49 46.38
CA GLU A 75 -24.36 -2.51 46.01
C GLU A 75 -25.82 -2.09 45.83
N LYS A 76 -26.27 -2.13 44.57
CA LYS A 76 -27.52 -2.81 44.23
C LYS A 76 -27.33 -3.68 42.99
N VAL A 77 -27.43 -4.98 43.23
CA VAL A 77 -27.66 -6.04 42.24
C VAL A 77 -29.01 -5.78 41.56
N GLN A 78 -29.06 -5.78 40.22
CA GLN A 78 -30.11 -6.45 39.43
C GLN A 78 -29.82 -6.45 37.91
N VAL A 79 -29.54 -7.67 37.42
CA VAL A 79 -29.83 -8.29 36.11
C VAL A 79 -29.28 -7.66 34.81
N ASP A 80 -28.22 -8.29 34.29
CA ASP A 80 -27.63 -8.05 32.96
C ASP A 80 -28.57 -8.45 31.78
N PRO A 81 -28.72 -7.61 30.74
CA PRO A 81 -29.38 -7.94 29.47
C PRO A 81 -28.47 -8.61 28.41
N TRP A 82 -27.32 -9.20 28.78
CA TRP A 82 -26.31 -9.66 27.81
C TRP A 82 -26.36 -11.16 27.42
N GLY A 83 -27.49 -11.81 27.63
CA GLY A 83 -27.70 -13.21 27.26
C GLY A 83 -28.31 -13.42 25.88
N GLN A 84 -27.66 -13.00 24.77
CA GLN A 84 -28.06 -13.46 23.42
C GLN A 84 -26.97 -13.31 22.34
N ARG A 85 -25.82 -13.95 22.54
CA ARG A 85 -24.98 -14.42 21.43
C ARG A 85 -25.01 -15.94 21.43
N GLY A 86 -25.81 -16.52 20.53
CA GLY A 86 -25.91 -17.98 20.39
C GLY A 86 -24.57 -18.60 19.97
N LEU A 87 -24.24 -19.75 20.57
CA LEU A 87 -23.10 -20.57 20.18
C LEU A 87 -23.36 -21.24 18.84
N VAL A 88 -22.29 -21.53 18.09
CA VAL A 88 -22.36 -22.20 16.78
C VAL A 88 -21.50 -23.44 16.80
N CYS A 89 -22.08 -24.58 16.44
CA CYS A 89 -21.37 -25.85 16.49
C CYS A 89 -20.32 -25.93 15.39
N VAL A 90 -19.07 -26.18 15.77
CA VAL A 90 -17.94 -26.24 14.81
C VAL A 90 -18.07 -27.36 13.77
N ARG A 91 -18.92 -28.37 14.02
CA ARG A 91 -19.08 -29.51 13.11
C ARG A 91 -20.27 -29.40 12.17
N CYS A 92 -21.44 -29.05 12.69
CA CYS A 92 -22.69 -29.02 11.90
C CYS A 92 -23.24 -27.61 11.69
N ASN A 93 -22.56 -26.58 12.20
CA ASN A 93 -22.93 -25.17 12.10
C ASN A 93 -24.29 -24.81 12.71
N ARG A 94 -24.86 -25.69 13.54
CA ARG A 94 -26.11 -25.45 14.26
C ARG A 94 -25.90 -24.34 15.29
N LYS A 95 -26.81 -23.37 15.33
CA LYS A 95 -26.84 -22.30 16.34
C LYS A 95 -27.73 -22.71 17.51
N GLY A 96 -27.33 -22.38 18.73
CA GLY A 96 -28.09 -22.68 19.94
C GLY A 96 -27.58 -21.90 21.15
N SER A 97 -28.27 -22.03 22.26
CA SER A 97 -27.87 -21.44 23.54
C SER A 97 -26.81 -22.32 24.24
N ALA A 98 -26.26 -21.84 25.36
CA ALA A 98 -25.28 -22.63 26.13
C ALA A 98 -25.83 -23.98 26.62
N VAL A 99 -27.15 -24.12 26.80
CA VAL A 99 -27.78 -25.40 27.19
C VAL A 99 -27.93 -26.39 26.02
N ASP A 100 -27.88 -25.89 24.77
CA ASP A 100 -27.95 -26.72 23.56
C ASP A 100 -26.58 -27.28 23.14
N PHE A 101 -25.53 -26.95 23.91
CA PHE A 101 -24.14 -27.29 23.63
C PHE A 101 -23.53 -28.09 24.77
N LEU A 102 -22.53 -28.90 24.44
CA LEU A 102 -21.70 -29.55 25.44
C LEU A 102 -20.93 -28.51 26.25
N SER A 103 -20.40 -28.93 27.40
CA SER A 103 -19.63 -28.08 28.32
C SER A 103 -18.40 -27.42 27.68
N ASP A 104 -17.94 -27.89 26.53
CA ASP A 104 -16.85 -27.28 25.77
C ASP A 104 -17.25 -26.00 24.99
N GLY A 105 -18.56 -25.71 24.90
CA GLY A 105 -19.11 -24.55 24.20
C GLY A 105 -18.92 -24.56 22.68
N ARG A 106 -18.46 -25.67 22.09
CA ARG A 106 -18.11 -25.78 20.66
C ARG A 106 -18.93 -26.82 19.92
N HIS A 107 -19.46 -27.84 20.60
CA HIS A 107 -20.21 -28.93 19.98
C HIS A 107 -21.63 -29.01 20.50
N CYS A 108 -22.61 -29.19 19.61
CA CYS A 108 -24.02 -29.30 20.00
C CYS A 108 -24.44 -30.73 20.42
N SER A 109 -23.54 -31.72 20.36
CA SER A 109 -23.80 -33.11 20.79
C SER A 109 -22.51 -33.92 20.90
N GLU A 110 -22.54 -34.99 21.70
CA GLU A 110 -21.45 -35.99 21.82
C GLU A 110 -21.03 -36.53 20.45
N ARG A 111 -22.00 -36.69 19.52
CA ARG A 111 -21.75 -37.15 18.15
C ARG A 111 -20.92 -36.16 17.34
N CYS A 112 -21.20 -34.87 17.45
CA CYS A 112 -20.42 -33.83 16.77
C CYS A 112 -18.99 -33.73 17.34
N LEU A 113 -18.85 -33.89 18.66
CA LEU A 113 -17.54 -33.94 19.32
C LEU A 113 -16.73 -35.16 18.87
N GLN A 114 -17.34 -36.35 18.82
CA GLN A 114 -16.67 -37.58 18.37
C GLN A 114 -16.26 -37.52 16.89
N GLN A 115 -17.07 -36.88 16.04
CA GLN A 115 -16.73 -36.68 14.62
C GLN A 115 -15.59 -35.67 14.43
N ASP A 116 -15.56 -34.56 15.19
CA ASP A 116 -14.43 -33.63 15.16
C ASP A 116 -13.14 -34.29 15.70
N GLN A 117 -13.26 -35.12 16.74
CA GLN A 117 -12.14 -35.90 17.28
C GLN A 117 -11.66 -37.01 16.33
N GLN A 118 -12.54 -37.61 15.52
CA GLN A 118 -12.16 -38.60 14.51
C GLN A 118 -11.37 -37.96 13.36
N ASP A 119 -11.75 -36.77 12.91
CA ASP A 119 -10.97 -36.00 11.91
C ASP A 119 -9.64 -35.48 12.49
N ARG A 120 -9.54 -35.32 13.82
CA ARG A 120 -8.32 -34.90 14.53
C ARG A 120 -7.44 -36.07 15.00
N ARG A 121 -7.88 -37.32 14.91
CA ARG A 121 -7.06 -38.48 15.28
C ARG A 121 -6.07 -38.81 14.15
N PRO A 122 -4.75 -38.81 14.39
CA PRO A 122 -3.78 -39.25 13.39
C PRO A 122 -4.00 -40.75 13.10
N ALA A 123 -4.17 -41.09 11.83
CA ALA A 123 -4.36 -42.48 11.38
C ALA A 123 -3.20 -43.36 11.86
N ARG A 124 -3.53 -44.47 12.54
CA ARG A 124 -2.57 -45.53 12.90
C ARG A 124 -1.87 -46.06 11.65
N ALA A 125 -0.56 -46.24 11.77
CA ALA A 125 0.35 -46.66 10.72
C ALA A 125 -0.06 -47.99 10.07
N ALA A 126 -0.52 -47.92 8.83
CA ALA A 126 -0.27 -48.94 7.83
C ALA A 126 0.84 -48.40 6.91
N SER A 127 1.84 -49.23 6.62
CA SER A 127 3.09 -48.93 5.89
C SER A 127 2.89 -48.44 4.45
N ARG A 128 2.31 -47.26 4.28
CA ARG A 128 2.23 -46.54 2.99
C ARG A 128 3.01 -45.24 3.11
N GLY A 129 3.97 -45.10 2.19
CA GLY A 129 5.05 -44.13 2.23
C GLY A 129 4.62 -42.72 2.63
N ARG A 130 5.45 -42.12 3.48
CA ARG A 130 5.56 -40.69 3.78
C ARG A 130 5.24 -39.86 2.53
N ARG A 131 4.00 -39.37 2.39
CA ARG A 131 3.72 -38.23 1.50
C ARG A 131 4.39 -37.02 2.12
N LYS A 132 5.68 -36.89 1.82
CA LYS A 132 6.51 -35.69 2.00
C LYS A 132 5.64 -34.51 1.56
N ARG A 133 5.48 -33.47 2.40
CA ARG A 133 5.19 -32.11 1.90
C ARG A 133 6.07 -31.96 0.66
N ARG A 134 5.51 -31.65 -0.52
CA ARG A 134 6.30 -31.43 -1.74
C ARG A 134 7.27 -30.31 -1.41
N GLY A 135 8.48 -30.68 -0.96
CA GLY A 135 9.47 -29.72 -0.48
C GLY A 135 9.96 -28.89 -1.63
N ASP A 136 10.54 -27.74 -1.35
CA ASP A 136 11.03 -26.75 -2.30
C ASP A 136 11.79 -27.38 -3.50
N GLY A 137 12.56 -28.45 -3.25
CA GLY A 137 13.23 -29.21 -4.31
C GLY A 137 12.33 -29.92 -5.35
N ALA A 138 11.02 -30.07 -5.09
CA ALA A 138 10.05 -30.57 -6.06
C ALA A 138 9.60 -29.48 -7.05
N LEU A 139 9.54 -28.22 -6.61
CA LEU A 139 9.26 -27.08 -7.49
C LEU A 139 10.43 -26.86 -8.45
N LEU A 140 11.66 -27.01 -7.97
CA LEU A 140 12.85 -26.89 -8.81
C LEU A 140 12.91 -27.96 -9.91
N LYS A 141 12.30 -29.13 -9.69
CA LYS A 141 12.23 -30.23 -10.68
C LYS A 141 11.09 -30.07 -11.69
N GLN A 142 10.21 -29.09 -11.51
CA GLN A 142 9.10 -28.87 -12.43
C GLN A 142 9.63 -28.29 -13.74
N THR A 143 9.21 -28.89 -14.85
CA THR A 143 9.61 -28.47 -16.18
C THR A 143 8.73 -27.33 -16.69
N VAL A 144 9.36 -26.32 -17.28
CA VAL A 144 8.74 -25.22 -18.00
C VAL A 144 8.91 -25.47 -19.50
N PRO A 145 7.86 -25.37 -20.33
CA PRO A 145 7.98 -25.47 -21.78
C PRO A 145 8.89 -24.37 -22.34
N TYR A 146 9.81 -24.71 -23.24
CA TYR A 146 10.71 -23.73 -23.86
C TYR A 146 10.94 -24.07 -25.35
N GLY A 147 10.95 -23.07 -26.24
CA GLY A 147 11.40 -23.26 -27.63
C GLY A 147 10.60 -24.29 -28.48
N GLY A 148 9.28 -24.40 -28.27
CA GLY A 148 8.40 -25.32 -29.01
C GLY A 148 8.18 -26.69 -28.32
N LYS A 149 7.35 -27.56 -28.93
CA LYS A 149 6.75 -28.76 -28.30
C LYS A 149 7.73 -29.85 -27.79
N LYS A 150 9.06 -29.69 -27.93
CA LYS A 150 10.05 -30.74 -27.59
C LYS A 150 11.16 -30.34 -26.60
N LYS A 151 11.30 -29.06 -26.21
CA LYS A 151 12.33 -28.65 -25.25
C LYS A 151 11.67 -28.20 -23.94
N SER A 152 12.20 -28.71 -22.83
CA SER A 152 11.73 -28.41 -21.48
C SER A 152 12.90 -27.96 -20.63
N TRP A 153 12.72 -26.88 -19.88
CA TRP A 153 13.73 -26.33 -18.98
C TRP A 153 13.30 -26.57 -17.53
N CYS A 154 14.23 -26.81 -16.59
CA CYS A 154 13.91 -26.84 -15.17
C CYS A 154 15.09 -26.33 -14.32
N TRP A 155 14.75 -25.76 -13.16
CA TRP A 155 15.72 -25.22 -12.21
C TRP A 155 16.71 -26.27 -11.71
N ALA A 156 16.26 -27.49 -11.41
CA ALA A 156 17.11 -28.52 -10.84
C ALA A 156 18.29 -28.87 -11.75
N SER A 157 18.02 -29.12 -13.04
CA SER A 157 19.07 -29.39 -14.02
C SER A 157 19.95 -28.17 -14.28
N TYR A 158 19.36 -26.97 -14.28
CA TYR A 158 20.13 -25.74 -14.49
C TYR A 158 21.11 -25.45 -13.35
N LEU A 159 20.67 -25.59 -12.10
CA LEU A 159 21.53 -25.41 -10.92
C LEU A 159 22.67 -26.43 -10.87
N GLU A 160 22.40 -27.68 -11.27
CA GLU A 160 23.41 -28.73 -11.37
C GLU A 160 24.43 -28.43 -12.48
N GLN A 161 23.97 -28.02 -13.66
CA GLN A 161 24.81 -27.66 -14.80
C GLN A 161 25.74 -26.49 -14.48
N GLU A 162 25.20 -25.41 -13.90
CA GLU A 162 25.94 -24.19 -13.57
C GLU A 162 26.72 -24.30 -12.25
N LYS A 163 26.59 -25.41 -11.52
CA LYS A 163 27.14 -25.58 -10.16
C LYS A 163 26.76 -24.41 -9.24
N ALA A 164 25.51 -23.95 -9.37
CA ALA A 164 25.02 -22.75 -8.70
C ALA A 164 24.00 -23.09 -7.60
N ILE A 165 23.70 -22.10 -6.76
CA ILE A 165 22.71 -22.22 -5.69
C ILE A 165 21.54 -21.27 -5.92
N ALA A 166 20.33 -21.74 -5.64
CA ALA A 166 19.16 -20.86 -5.59
C ALA A 166 19.19 -20.04 -4.29
N ALA A 167 18.75 -18.79 -4.36
CA ALA A 167 18.53 -17.96 -3.19
C ALA A 167 17.54 -18.66 -2.24
N PRO A 168 17.89 -18.89 -0.96
CA PRO A 168 17.00 -19.55 -0.02
C PRO A 168 15.68 -18.80 0.19
N ASN A 169 14.56 -19.52 0.28
CA ASN A 169 13.22 -18.94 0.47
C ASN A 169 13.10 -18.00 1.69
N LYS A 170 13.90 -18.25 2.73
CA LYS A 170 13.95 -17.42 3.95
C LYS A 170 14.49 -16.00 3.75
N LEU A 171 15.13 -15.73 2.61
CA LEU A 171 15.62 -14.40 2.26
C LEU A 171 14.52 -13.49 1.70
N PHE A 172 13.42 -14.10 1.24
CA PHE A 172 12.29 -13.39 0.64
C PHE A 172 11.23 -13.09 1.70
N LYS A 173 10.56 -11.94 1.55
CA LYS A 173 9.38 -11.56 2.32
C LYS A 173 8.17 -12.41 1.94
N GLU A 174 7.13 -12.39 2.77
CA GLU A 174 5.91 -13.17 2.55
C GLU A 174 5.27 -12.89 1.18
N TYR A 175 5.18 -11.62 0.79
CA TYR A 175 4.60 -11.21 -0.49
C TYR A 175 5.48 -11.51 -1.72
N GLN A 176 6.78 -11.72 -1.54
CA GLN A 176 7.72 -12.17 -2.58
C GLN A 176 7.69 -13.70 -2.74
N SER A 177 7.34 -14.42 -1.68
CA SER A 177 7.40 -15.87 -1.62
C SER A 177 6.22 -16.55 -2.34
N PHE A 178 6.10 -17.87 -2.17
CA PHE A 178 5.02 -18.64 -2.78
C PHE A 178 3.66 -18.26 -2.18
N PRO A 179 2.71 -17.73 -2.98
CA PRO A 179 1.41 -17.35 -2.47
C PRO A 179 0.64 -18.57 -1.96
N GLN A 180 -0.06 -18.40 -0.83
CA GLN A 180 -0.89 -19.45 -0.23
C GLN A 180 -2.24 -19.61 -0.95
N CYS A 181 -2.75 -18.50 -1.50
CA CYS A 181 -4.03 -18.43 -2.19
C CYS A 181 -3.83 -18.38 -3.71
N LYS A 182 -4.79 -18.95 -4.44
CA LYS A 182 -4.82 -18.81 -5.91
C LYS A 182 -5.26 -17.40 -6.28
N ASN A 183 -4.75 -16.91 -7.41
CA ASN A 183 -5.24 -15.68 -8.01
C ASN A 183 -6.70 -15.86 -8.46
N GLY A 184 -7.62 -15.09 -7.87
CA GLY A 184 -9.06 -15.14 -8.15
C GLY A 184 -9.54 -14.03 -9.09
N PHE A 185 -8.66 -13.11 -9.47
CA PHE A 185 -8.97 -12.02 -10.39
C PHE A 185 -9.25 -12.55 -11.80
N ARG A 186 -10.09 -11.85 -12.54
CA ARG A 186 -10.47 -12.19 -13.91
C ARG A 186 -10.44 -10.96 -14.80
N VAL A 187 -10.10 -11.17 -16.07
CA VAL A 187 -10.15 -10.13 -17.10
C VAL A 187 -11.54 -9.50 -17.13
N GLY A 188 -11.57 -8.18 -17.17
CA GLY A 188 -12.79 -7.37 -17.14
C GLY A 188 -13.32 -7.06 -15.75
N MET A 189 -12.73 -7.54 -14.66
CA MET A 189 -13.06 -7.01 -13.33
C MET A 189 -12.53 -5.58 -13.17
N ARG A 190 -13.25 -4.74 -12.41
CA ARG A 190 -12.85 -3.37 -12.06
C ARG A 190 -12.50 -3.23 -10.60
N LEU A 191 -11.54 -2.36 -10.31
CA LEU A 191 -11.01 -2.05 -8.99
C LEU A 191 -10.50 -0.61 -8.93
N GLU A 192 -10.09 -0.18 -7.75
CA GLU A 192 -9.37 1.08 -7.53
C GLU A 192 -7.90 0.76 -7.30
N GLY A 193 -6.98 1.62 -7.71
CA GLY A 193 -5.56 1.41 -7.44
C GLY A 193 -4.73 2.65 -7.69
N ILE A 194 -3.52 2.64 -7.17
CA ILE A 194 -2.58 3.76 -7.29
C ILE A 194 -1.98 3.79 -8.69
N ASP A 195 -1.77 4.99 -9.25
CA ASP A 195 -0.93 5.17 -10.43
C ASP A 195 0.55 5.00 -10.05
N PRO A 196 1.29 4.01 -10.58
CA PRO A 196 2.69 3.79 -10.25
C PRO A 196 3.60 4.98 -10.58
N GLU A 197 3.23 5.82 -11.55
CA GLU A 197 3.99 7.02 -11.93
C GLU A 197 3.55 8.27 -11.15
N HIS A 198 2.37 8.23 -10.51
CA HIS A 198 1.85 9.29 -9.63
C HIS A 198 1.28 8.68 -8.35
N PRO A 199 2.12 8.30 -7.37
CA PRO A 199 1.69 7.47 -6.24
C PRO A 199 0.67 8.11 -5.28
N SER A 200 0.41 9.40 -5.42
CA SER A 200 -0.66 10.16 -4.75
C SER A 200 -2.05 9.93 -5.36
N MET A 201 -2.13 9.43 -6.60
CA MET A 201 -3.37 9.36 -7.37
C MET A 201 -3.99 7.96 -7.35
N TYR A 202 -5.25 7.90 -6.92
CA TYR A 202 -6.08 6.70 -7.02
C TYR A 202 -6.93 6.74 -8.29
N CYS A 203 -6.91 5.67 -9.07
CA CYS A 203 -7.51 5.61 -10.39
C CYS A 203 -8.51 4.45 -10.52
N VAL A 204 -9.46 4.60 -11.45
CA VAL A 204 -10.35 3.52 -11.90
C VAL A 204 -9.58 2.58 -12.84
N LEU A 205 -9.41 1.33 -12.42
CA LEU A 205 -8.64 0.34 -13.16
C LEU A 205 -9.50 -0.86 -13.57
N SER A 206 -9.16 -1.45 -14.71
CA SER A 206 -9.69 -2.73 -15.16
C SER A 206 -8.59 -3.76 -15.37
N ILE A 207 -8.93 -5.02 -15.16
CA ILE A 207 -8.01 -6.13 -15.37
C ILE A 207 -8.00 -6.47 -16.86
N SER A 208 -6.92 -6.13 -17.55
CA SER A 208 -6.75 -6.41 -18.98
C SER A 208 -6.16 -7.81 -19.22
N GLU A 209 -5.35 -8.32 -18.30
CA GLU A 209 -4.72 -9.64 -18.42
C GLU A 209 -4.47 -10.29 -17.06
N VAL A 210 -4.42 -11.63 -17.02
CA VAL A 210 -4.05 -12.41 -15.84
C VAL A 210 -3.01 -13.46 -16.24
N SER A 211 -1.84 -13.43 -15.61
CA SER A 211 -0.75 -14.38 -15.85
C SER A 211 -0.23 -14.92 -14.51
N GLY A 212 -0.53 -16.20 -14.22
CA GLY A 212 -0.19 -16.80 -12.93
C GLY A 212 -0.74 -16.00 -11.73
N HIS A 213 0.15 -15.51 -10.87
CA HIS A 213 -0.21 -14.66 -9.71
C HIS A 213 -0.14 -13.16 -10.00
N ARG A 214 0.08 -12.76 -11.26
CA ARG A 214 0.18 -11.37 -11.69
C ARG A 214 -1.05 -10.98 -12.50
N ILE A 215 -1.40 -9.70 -12.41
CA ILE A 215 -2.50 -9.10 -13.14
C ILE A 215 -1.99 -7.84 -13.84
N ARG A 216 -2.43 -7.64 -15.08
CA ARG A 216 -2.19 -6.43 -15.85
C ARG A 216 -3.38 -5.51 -15.66
N LEU A 217 -3.12 -4.29 -15.23
CA LEU A 217 -4.12 -3.27 -14.94
C LEU A 217 -4.10 -2.22 -16.05
N HIS A 218 -5.30 -1.81 -16.44
CA HIS A 218 -5.57 -0.82 -17.47
C HIS A 218 -6.32 0.35 -16.86
N PHE A 219 -5.89 1.58 -17.18
CA PHE A 219 -6.61 2.80 -16.84
C PHE A 219 -7.82 2.96 -17.75
N ASP A 220 -9.04 2.89 -17.19
CA ASP A 220 -10.26 2.89 -17.99
C ASP A 220 -10.33 4.14 -18.90
N LYS A 221 -10.46 3.92 -20.22
CA LYS A 221 -10.54 4.95 -21.28
C LYS A 221 -9.21 5.68 -21.59
N TYR A 222 -8.10 5.25 -21.02
CA TYR A 222 -6.76 5.73 -21.38
C TYR A 222 -6.09 4.80 -22.40
N SER A 223 -4.90 5.17 -22.86
CA SER A 223 -4.10 4.35 -23.76
C SER A 223 -3.53 3.13 -23.05
N GLU A 224 -3.41 2.00 -23.74
CA GLU A 224 -2.80 0.77 -23.20
C GLU A 224 -1.31 0.90 -22.88
N CYS A 225 -0.64 1.95 -23.37
CA CYS A 225 0.75 2.23 -23.04
C CYS A 225 0.99 2.57 -21.56
N TYR A 226 -0.08 2.90 -20.83
CA TYR A 226 -0.05 3.13 -19.39
C TYR A 226 -0.37 1.85 -18.59
N ASP A 227 -0.64 0.73 -19.25
CA ASP A 227 -0.95 -0.51 -18.53
C ASP A 227 0.29 -1.01 -17.79
N PHE A 228 0.07 -1.47 -16.56
CA PHE A 228 1.13 -1.92 -15.67
C PHE A 228 0.78 -3.25 -15.01
N TRP A 229 1.80 -3.96 -14.53
CA TRP A 229 1.65 -5.26 -13.89
C TRP A 229 1.83 -5.16 -12.38
N VAL A 230 0.98 -5.86 -11.64
CA VAL A 230 1.14 -6.06 -10.20
C VAL A 230 0.89 -7.51 -9.82
N ASN A 231 1.40 -7.93 -8.66
CA ASN A 231 0.97 -9.19 -8.04
C ASN A 231 -0.46 -9.07 -7.50
N ALA A 232 -1.19 -10.18 -7.44
CA ALA A 232 -2.57 -10.20 -6.94
C ALA A 232 -2.71 -9.79 -5.46
N ASN A 233 -1.63 -9.87 -4.69
CA ASN A 233 -1.54 -9.43 -3.29
C ASN A 233 -0.92 -8.04 -3.14
N SER A 234 -0.90 -7.22 -4.20
CA SER A 234 -0.36 -5.86 -4.11
C SER A 234 -1.14 -5.04 -3.08
N PRO A 235 -0.45 -4.27 -2.21
CA PRO A 235 -1.09 -3.35 -1.28
C PRO A 235 -1.59 -2.06 -1.95
N ASP A 236 -1.31 -1.88 -3.25
CA ASP A 236 -1.60 -0.66 -4.02
C ASP A 236 -2.91 -0.76 -4.82
N ILE A 237 -3.63 -1.87 -4.65
CA ILE A 237 -4.94 -2.11 -5.25
C ILE A 237 -6.00 -2.29 -4.18
N HIS A 238 -7.19 -1.76 -4.45
CA HIS A 238 -8.28 -1.68 -3.50
C HIS A 238 -9.62 -2.05 -4.15
N PRO A 239 -10.57 -2.61 -3.37
CA PRO A 239 -11.90 -2.88 -3.88
C PRO A 239 -12.65 -1.59 -4.19
N ILE A 240 -13.59 -1.67 -5.13
CA ILE A 240 -14.51 -0.58 -5.45
C ILE A 240 -15.19 -0.02 -4.18
N GLY A 241 -15.21 1.31 -4.08
CA GLY A 241 -15.75 2.08 -2.96
C GLY A 241 -14.77 2.24 -1.80
N TRP A 242 -13.49 1.90 -1.98
CA TRP A 242 -12.49 2.08 -0.94
C TRP A 242 -12.16 3.56 -0.77
N CYS A 243 -11.91 4.31 -1.84
CA CYS A 243 -11.61 5.74 -1.81
C CYS A 243 -12.71 6.54 -1.10
N GLU A 244 -13.98 6.29 -1.44
CA GLU A 244 -15.13 6.92 -0.78
C GLU A 244 -15.19 6.59 0.72
N LYS A 245 -14.89 5.34 1.09
CA LYS A 245 -14.91 4.89 2.49
C LYS A 245 -13.78 5.51 3.32
N THR A 246 -12.61 5.73 2.73
CA THR A 246 -11.43 6.25 3.43
C THR A 246 -11.24 7.76 3.28
N GLY A 247 -12.03 8.42 2.43
CA GLY A 247 -11.93 9.85 2.16
C GLY A 247 -10.87 10.22 1.12
N HIS A 248 -10.35 9.25 0.35
CA HIS A 248 -9.40 9.52 -0.73
C HIS A 248 -10.11 9.97 -2.01
N LYS A 249 -9.42 10.79 -2.80
CA LYS A 249 -9.93 11.27 -4.08
C LYS A 249 -9.68 10.24 -5.17
N LEU A 250 -10.76 9.75 -5.79
CA LEU A 250 -10.71 8.87 -6.95
C LEU A 250 -10.69 9.70 -8.25
N GLN A 251 -9.69 9.43 -9.10
CA GLN A 251 -9.61 9.96 -10.45
C GLN A 251 -10.56 9.17 -11.37
N PRO A 252 -11.56 9.84 -11.96
CA PRO A 252 -12.53 9.19 -12.83
C PRO A 252 -11.90 8.77 -14.17
N PRO A 253 -12.53 7.86 -14.92
CA PRO A 253 -12.10 7.51 -16.28
C PRO A 253 -12.05 8.73 -17.20
N LYS A 254 -11.20 8.66 -18.23
CA LYS A 254 -10.99 9.77 -19.19
C LYS A 254 -12.33 10.27 -19.76
N GLY A 255 -12.55 11.58 -19.67
CA GLY A 255 -13.74 12.27 -20.20
C GLY A 255 -14.94 12.31 -19.25
N ILE A 256 -14.84 11.74 -18.05
CA ILE A 256 -15.86 11.85 -17.00
C ILE A 256 -15.37 12.84 -15.95
N LYS A 257 -16.22 13.80 -15.55
CA LYS A 257 -15.90 14.74 -14.47
C LYS A 257 -16.03 14.05 -13.10
N SER A 258 -15.25 14.46 -12.12
CA SER A 258 -15.20 13.84 -10.79
C SER A 258 -16.58 13.83 -10.12
N GLU A 259 -17.32 14.93 -10.23
CA GLU A 259 -18.65 15.10 -9.62
C GLU A 259 -19.73 14.26 -10.31
N ALA A 260 -19.48 13.85 -11.55
CA ALA A 260 -20.41 13.03 -12.34
C ALA A 260 -20.14 11.52 -12.19
N PHE A 261 -19.00 11.13 -11.63
CA PHE A 261 -18.63 9.74 -11.50
C PHE A 261 -19.32 9.08 -10.30
N SER A 262 -19.96 7.94 -10.54
CA SER A 262 -20.47 7.06 -9.49
C SER A 262 -20.27 5.61 -9.90
N TRP A 263 -19.67 4.81 -9.03
CA TRP A 263 -19.48 3.38 -9.27
C TRP A 263 -20.79 2.65 -9.57
N CYS A 264 -21.88 3.00 -8.86
CA CYS A 264 -23.19 2.38 -9.06
C CYS A 264 -23.68 2.57 -10.50
N SER A 265 -23.62 3.80 -11.01
CA SER A 265 -24.01 4.13 -12.38
C SER A 265 -23.04 3.55 -13.40
N TYR A 266 -21.73 3.66 -13.15
CA TYR A 266 -20.68 3.19 -14.06
C TYR A 266 -20.74 1.67 -14.28
N LEU A 267 -20.91 0.89 -13.22
CA LEU A 267 -21.04 -0.57 -13.32
C LEU A 267 -22.32 -0.99 -14.06
N LYS A 268 -23.45 -0.34 -13.76
CA LYS A 268 -24.76 -0.64 -14.39
C LYS A 268 -24.77 -0.30 -15.88
N MET A 269 -24.37 0.91 -16.25
CA MET A 269 -24.41 1.38 -17.64
C MET A 269 -23.51 0.55 -18.56
N ASN A 270 -22.35 0.12 -18.06
CA ASN A 270 -21.39 -0.63 -18.85
C ASN A 270 -21.49 -2.16 -18.68
N LYS A 271 -22.43 -2.66 -17.85
CA LYS A 271 -22.57 -4.09 -17.51
C LYS A 271 -21.25 -4.71 -17.02
N ILE A 272 -20.53 -3.97 -16.18
CA ILE A 272 -19.20 -4.32 -15.68
C ILE A 272 -19.30 -5.02 -14.33
N GLN A 273 -18.39 -5.96 -14.07
CA GLN A 273 -18.25 -6.61 -12.77
C GLN A 273 -17.16 -5.96 -11.90
N ALA A 274 -17.48 -5.72 -10.63
CA ALA A 274 -16.51 -5.36 -9.60
C ALA A 274 -15.65 -6.56 -9.19
N ALA A 275 -14.36 -6.35 -8.94
CA ALA A 275 -13.53 -7.34 -8.28
C ALA A 275 -14.07 -7.61 -6.85
N PRO A 276 -14.32 -8.87 -6.46
CA PRO A 276 -14.81 -9.18 -5.11
C PRO A 276 -13.84 -8.74 -4.01
N LYS A 277 -14.37 -8.15 -2.93
CA LYS A 277 -13.56 -7.65 -1.78
C LYS A 277 -12.65 -8.73 -1.17
N ALA A 278 -13.04 -10.00 -1.23
CA ALA A 278 -12.27 -11.13 -0.70
C ALA A 278 -10.98 -11.44 -1.48
N LEU A 279 -10.77 -10.83 -2.66
CA LEU A 279 -9.54 -10.98 -3.45
C LEU A 279 -8.42 -10.02 -3.02
N PHE A 280 -8.76 -8.98 -2.26
CA PHE A 280 -7.80 -7.99 -1.80
C PHE A 280 -7.27 -8.43 -0.44
N ASP A 281 -5.95 -8.46 -0.32
CA ASP A 281 -5.31 -8.70 0.97
C ASP A 281 -5.59 -7.50 1.87
N SER A 282 -6.59 -7.64 2.73
CA SER A 282 -6.81 -6.70 3.81
C SER A 282 -5.78 -7.03 4.89
N GLN A 283 -4.67 -6.30 4.93
CA GLN A 283 -3.75 -6.35 6.05
C GLN A 283 -4.49 -5.67 7.22
N ASN A 284 -5.40 -6.39 7.86
CA ASN A 284 -6.03 -6.01 9.12
C ASN A 284 -5.02 -6.18 10.26
N THR A 285 -3.84 -5.59 10.07
CA THR A 285 -2.79 -5.50 11.06
C THR A 285 -3.25 -4.41 12.02
N MET A 286 -3.36 -4.73 13.31
CA MET A 286 -3.53 -3.70 14.33
C MET A 286 -2.45 -2.63 14.09
N VAL A 287 -2.87 -1.47 13.57
CA VAL A 287 -1.99 -0.33 13.34
C VAL A 287 -1.61 0.16 14.72
N THR A 288 -0.49 -0.34 15.25
CA THR A 288 0.19 0.35 16.33
C THR A 288 0.63 1.68 15.72
N PRO A 289 0.20 2.84 16.25
CA PRO A 289 0.58 4.11 15.65
C PRO A 289 2.10 4.22 15.64
N LEU A 290 2.69 4.12 14.44
CA LEU A 290 4.14 4.11 14.23
C LEU A 290 4.78 5.47 14.60
N GLY A 291 3.98 6.46 14.96
CA GLY A 291 4.42 7.81 15.33
C GLY A 291 4.35 8.79 14.16
N PHE A 292 4.18 8.30 12.93
CA PHE A 292 3.92 9.12 11.74
C PHE A 292 2.46 9.59 11.68
N ARG A 293 2.27 10.83 11.25
CA ARG A 293 0.97 11.47 11.03
C ARG A 293 1.05 12.31 9.76
N ILE A 294 -0.08 12.45 9.07
CA ILE A 294 -0.19 13.38 7.93
C ILE A 294 0.21 14.79 8.38
N GLY A 295 1.00 15.48 7.55
CA GLY A 295 1.57 16.80 7.81
C GLY A 295 2.91 16.79 8.55
N MET A 296 3.40 15.62 9.01
CA MET A 296 4.73 15.54 9.61
C MET A 296 5.82 15.65 8.55
N LYS A 297 6.89 16.38 8.87
CA LYS A 297 8.06 16.56 7.99
C LYS A 297 9.22 15.65 8.36
N LEU A 298 10.00 15.25 7.35
CA LEU A 298 11.14 14.36 7.46
C LEU A 298 12.15 14.61 6.34
N GLU A 299 13.29 13.93 6.39
CA GLU A 299 14.29 13.92 5.33
C GLU A 299 14.16 12.62 4.54
N ALA A 300 14.05 12.70 3.20
CA ALA A 300 13.84 11.52 2.36
C ALA A 300 14.80 11.47 1.16
N VAL A 301 15.25 10.27 0.80
CA VAL A 301 16.02 10.02 -0.41
C VAL A 301 15.07 10.05 -1.61
N ASP A 302 15.43 10.79 -2.66
CA ASP A 302 14.75 10.71 -3.96
C ASP A 302 15.10 9.38 -4.64
N LYS A 303 14.11 8.49 -4.82
CA LYS A 303 14.32 7.19 -5.47
C LYS A 303 14.69 7.30 -6.95
N LYS A 304 14.29 8.39 -7.63
CA LYS A 304 14.69 8.66 -9.02
C LYS A 304 16.12 9.18 -9.09
N ASN A 305 16.57 9.89 -8.06
CA ASN A 305 17.93 10.40 -7.93
C ASN A 305 18.52 10.11 -6.54
N PRO A 306 19.00 8.87 -6.27
CA PRO A 306 19.40 8.44 -4.93
C PRO A 306 20.57 9.21 -4.28
N SER A 307 21.19 10.14 -5.00
CA SER A 307 22.20 11.06 -4.48
C SER A 307 21.60 12.23 -3.68
N PHE A 308 20.31 12.53 -3.87
CA PHE A 308 19.64 13.62 -3.18
C PHE A 308 18.85 13.11 -1.97
N ILE A 309 19.09 13.77 -0.84
CA ILE A 309 18.22 13.70 0.34
C ILE A 309 17.54 15.05 0.44
N CYS A 310 16.22 15.05 0.54
CA CYS A 310 15.39 16.23 0.38
C CYS A 310 14.46 16.42 1.58
N VAL A 311 14.01 17.66 1.76
CA VAL A 311 12.89 18.00 2.63
C VAL A 311 11.61 17.35 2.09
N ALA A 312 10.91 16.63 2.96
CA ALA A 312 9.72 15.88 2.59
C ALA A 312 8.63 15.93 3.68
N THR A 313 7.39 15.67 3.27
CA THR A 313 6.21 15.65 4.13
C THR A 313 5.44 14.33 3.98
N VAL A 314 4.87 13.84 5.06
CA VAL A 314 3.89 12.75 5.03
C VAL A 314 2.54 13.30 4.57
N THR A 315 2.10 12.93 3.38
CA THR A 315 0.85 13.45 2.79
C THR A 315 -0.34 12.50 2.93
N ASP A 316 -0.09 11.20 3.09
CA ASP A 316 -1.15 10.19 3.21
C ASP A 316 -0.75 9.01 4.10
N LEU A 317 -1.76 8.29 4.63
CA LEU A 317 -1.62 7.13 5.52
C LEU A 317 -2.60 6.02 5.13
N VAL A 318 -2.05 4.88 4.72
CA VAL A 318 -2.82 3.67 4.40
C VAL A 318 -2.22 2.48 5.16
N GLU A 319 -2.99 1.99 6.13
CA GLU A 319 -2.61 0.87 7.00
C GLU A 319 -1.29 1.13 7.75
N SER A 320 -0.23 0.37 7.47
CA SER A 320 1.11 0.55 8.05
C SER A 320 2.06 1.36 7.17
N ARG A 321 1.58 1.85 6.01
CA ARG A 321 2.36 2.62 5.05
C ARG A 321 1.95 4.08 5.06
N PHE A 322 2.86 4.93 4.64
CA PHE A 322 2.64 6.35 4.45
C PHE A 322 3.25 6.82 3.15
N LEU A 323 2.64 7.85 2.58
CA LEU A 323 3.11 8.50 1.36
C LEU A 323 4.11 9.60 1.74
N VAL A 324 5.30 9.52 1.16
CA VAL A 324 6.33 10.57 1.25
C VAL A 324 6.19 11.46 0.03
N HIS A 325 5.99 12.75 0.25
CA HIS A 325 5.96 13.80 -0.75
C HIS A 325 7.14 14.75 -0.58
N PHE A 326 7.73 15.19 -1.68
CA PHE A 326 8.84 16.15 -1.66
C PHE A 326 8.29 17.58 -1.73
N ASP A 327 8.57 18.39 -0.72
CA ASP A 327 7.96 19.71 -0.56
C ASP A 327 8.29 20.63 -1.76
N ASP A 328 7.25 21.17 -2.40
CA ASP A 328 7.30 22.01 -3.60
C ASP A 328 7.82 21.30 -4.88
N TRP A 329 7.82 19.96 -4.90
CA TRP A 329 8.05 19.15 -6.09
C TRP A 329 6.74 18.61 -6.68
N ASP A 330 6.85 18.05 -7.88
CA ASP A 330 5.77 17.33 -8.53
C ASP A 330 5.49 15.98 -7.83
N GLU A 331 4.22 15.59 -7.75
CA GLU A 331 3.76 14.37 -7.07
C GLU A 331 4.29 13.07 -7.69
N SER A 332 4.84 13.10 -8.92
CA SER A 332 5.46 11.93 -9.53
C SER A 332 6.74 11.46 -8.82
N TYR A 333 7.32 12.27 -7.94
CA TYR A 333 8.44 11.87 -7.09
C TYR A 333 8.01 11.17 -5.81
N ASP A 334 6.72 11.24 -5.47
CA ASP A 334 6.19 10.65 -4.26
C ASP A 334 6.40 9.14 -4.25
N TYR A 335 6.50 8.56 -3.06
CA TYR A 335 6.50 7.10 -2.94
C TYR A 335 5.93 6.63 -1.60
N TRP A 336 5.28 5.48 -1.64
CA TRP A 336 4.81 4.77 -0.45
C TRP A 336 5.97 4.07 0.24
N CYS A 337 6.04 4.20 1.56
CA CYS A 337 6.98 3.43 2.38
C CYS A 337 6.41 3.12 3.77
N ASP A 338 7.19 2.41 4.58
CA ASP A 338 6.89 2.13 5.98
C ASP A 338 8.00 2.66 6.90
N ALA A 339 7.78 2.57 8.21
CA ALA A 339 8.69 3.10 9.23
C ALA A 339 10.10 2.47 9.23
N THR A 340 10.28 1.33 8.56
CA THR A 340 11.57 0.63 8.39
C THR A 340 12.29 1.02 7.09
N SER A 341 11.71 1.88 6.26
CA SER A 341 12.32 2.28 5.00
C SER A 341 13.72 2.88 5.23
N PRO A 342 14.76 2.43 4.48
CA PRO A 342 16.11 2.97 4.62
C PRO A 342 16.26 4.33 3.92
N TYR A 343 15.22 4.78 3.22
CA TYR A 343 15.19 6.00 2.41
C TYR A 343 14.62 7.20 3.15
N ILE A 344 14.28 7.05 4.44
CA ILE A 344 13.68 8.10 5.26
C ILE A 344 14.50 8.29 6.53
N HIS A 345 14.60 9.53 6.96
CA HIS A 345 15.38 9.95 8.09
C HIS A 345 14.65 11.02 8.90
N PRO A 346 14.87 11.09 10.23
CA PRO A 346 14.35 12.18 11.03
C PRO A 346 14.98 13.52 10.61
N VAL A 347 14.25 14.60 10.87
CA VAL A 347 14.75 15.97 10.71
C VAL A 347 16.09 16.15 11.43
N GLY A 348 17.09 16.67 10.73
CA GLY A 348 18.45 16.91 11.24
C GLY A 348 19.48 15.83 10.87
N TRP A 349 19.05 14.71 10.30
CA TRP A 349 19.94 13.59 9.99
C TRP A 349 21.06 13.96 9.01
N CYS A 350 20.76 14.75 7.97
CA CYS A 350 21.76 15.24 7.01
C CYS A 350 22.84 16.06 7.71
N GLN A 351 22.46 16.94 8.63
CA GLN A 351 23.38 17.78 9.39
C GLN A 351 24.29 16.92 10.28
N GLU A 352 23.74 15.92 10.97
CA GLU A 352 24.50 15.02 11.83
C GLU A 352 25.49 14.12 11.05
N ASN A 353 25.15 13.76 9.82
CA ASN A 353 25.94 12.84 8.98
C ASN A 353 26.81 13.56 7.94
N GLY A 354 26.89 14.89 7.99
CA GLY A 354 27.67 15.70 7.03
C GLY A 354 27.20 15.54 5.57
N LYS A 355 25.91 15.30 5.37
CA LYS A 355 25.27 15.19 4.06
C LYS A 355 24.59 16.49 3.68
N THR A 356 24.52 16.78 2.39
CA THR A 356 23.81 17.95 1.87
C THR A 356 22.32 17.67 1.83
N LEU A 357 21.53 18.50 2.51
CA LEU A 357 20.08 18.47 2.42
C LEU A 357 19.64 19.33 1.23
N THR A 358 18.77 18.77 0.40
CA THR A 358 18.13 19.46 -0.72
C THR A 358 16.85 20.12 -0.21
N THR A 359 16.82 21.44 -0.27
CA THR A 359 15.71 22.25 0.20
C THR A 359 14.58 22.30 -0.85
N PRO A 360 13.35 22.70 -0.47
CA PRO A 360 12.27 22.91 -1.42
C PRO A 360 12.64 23.90 -2.54
N PRO A 361 12.23 23.67 -3.79
CA PRO A 361 12.44 24.58 -4.90
C PRO A 361 11.92 25.98 -4.60
N GLY A 362 12.72 27.02 -4.88
CA GLY A 362 12.33 28.40 -4.62
C GLY A 362 12.58 28.91 -3.20
N PHE A 363 13.18 28.09 -2.32
CA PHE A 363 13.60 28.57 -1.00
C PHE A 363 14.70 29.65 -1.14
N PRO A 364 14.53 30.87 -0.57
CA PRO A 364 15.33 32.04 -0.92
C PRO A 364 16.83 31.94 -0.63
N ASP A 365 17.23 31.07 0.29
CA ASP A 365 18.63 30.89 0.68
C ASP A 365 18.90 29.41 1.02
N THR A 366 19.35 28.66 0.01
CA THR A 366 19.68 27.23 0.14
C THR A 366 20.87 26.99 1.07
N THR A 367 21.68 28.02 1.35
CA THR A 367 22.84 27.93 2.26
C THR A 367 22.51 28.21 3.72
N SER A 368 21.33 28.77 4.01
CA SER A 368 20.89 29.09 5.39
C SER A 368 19.59 28.39 5.81
N PHE A 369 19.15 27.37 5.06
CA PHE A 369 17.99 26.58 5.44
C PHE A 369 18.11 26.05 6.87
N SER A 370 17.10 26.37 7.68
CA SER A 370 16.97 25.90 9.05
C SER A 370 15.65 25.18 9.20
N TRP A 371 15.72 23.92 9.64
CA TRP A 371 14.54 23.12 9.96
C TRP A 371 13.63 23.81 10.99
N GLU A 372 14.20 24.50 11.98
CA GLU A 372 13.44 25.20 13.01
C GLU A 372 12.56 26.30 12.40
N LYS A 373 13.15 27.16 11.55
CA LYS A 373 12.41 28.22 10.86
C LYS A 373 11.37 27.65 9.90
N TYR A 374 11.74 26.63 9.14
CA TYR A 374 10.83 26.04 8.15
C TYR A 374 9.62 25.36 8.81
N LEU A 375 9.82 24.68 9.95
CA LEU A 375 8.74 24.08 10.72
C LEU A 375 7.81 25.15 11.32
N GLU A 376 8.37 26.27 11.80
CA GLU A 376 7.59 27.42 12.30
C GLU A 376 6.78 28.09 11.19
N GLU A 377 7.39 28.39 10.04
CA GLU A 377 6.76 29.01 8.88
C GLU A 377 5.62 28.15 8.30
N THR A 378 5.80 26.84 8.27
CA THR A 378 4.80 25.88 7.76
C THR A 378 3.82 25.39 8.82
N GLY A 379 3.96 25.81 10.09
CA GLY A 379 3.14 25.34 11.20
C GLY A 379 3.14 23.81 11.37
N SER A 380 4.22 23.15 10.94
CA SER A 380 4.31 21.70 10.83
C SER A 380 5.16 21.10 11.94
N LEU A 381 5.04 19.78 12.16
CA LEU A 381 5.82 19.07 13.17
C LEU A 381 6.80 18.09 12.51
N PRO A 382 8.01 17.90 13.06
CA PRO A 382 8.90 16.87 12.59
C PRO A 382 8.36 15.49 12.96
N ALA A 383 8.53 14.51 12.07
CA ALA A 383 8.29 13.11 12.40
C ALA A 383 9.22 12.71 13.57
N PRO A 384 8.69 12.14 14.67
CA PRO A 384 9.50 11.92 15.86
C PRO A 384 10.53 10.83 15.62
N ALA A 385 11.80 11.05 15.98
CA ALA A 385 12.91 10.10 15.70
C ALA A 385 12.62 8.66 16.15
N ARG A 386 11.87 8.46 17.25
CA ARG A 386 11.43 7.14 17.73
C ARG A 386 10.49 6.38 16.79
N ALA A 387 9.87 7.07 15.82
CA ALA A 387 8.99 6.49 14.82
C ALA A 387 9.78 5.68 13.79
N PHE A 388 10.98 6.15 13.43
CA PHE A 388 11.88 5.51 12.49
C PHE A 388 12.45 4.22 13.09
N LYS A 389 12.46 3.15 12.30
CA LYS A 389 12.92 1.81 12.70
C LYS A 389 14.07 1.39 11.78
N ALA A 390 15.12 0.84 12.37
CA ALA A 390 16.22 0.31 11.59
C ALA A 390 15.77 -0.96 10.84
N LYS A 391 16.02 -1.00 9.53
CA LYS A 391 15.86 -2.22 8.71
C LYS A 391 17.16 -3.00 8.73
N PRO A 392 17.14 -4.27 9.15
CA PRO A 392 18.34 -5.11 9.09
C PRO A 392 18.77 -5.30 7.63
N PRO A 393 20.08 -5.32 7.35
CA PRO A 393 20.58 -5.64 6.01
C PRO A 393 20.08 -7.00 5.53
N HIS A 394 19.91 -7.15 4.22
CA HIS A 394 19.52 -8.44 3.66
C HIS A 394 20.69 -9.43 3.67
N SER A 395 20.40 -10.72 3.47
CA SER A 395 21.43 -11.77 3.43
C SER A 395 21.55 -12.48 2.08
N PHE A 396 21.15 -11.82 0.99
CA PHE A 396 21.47 -12.28 -0.36
C PHE A 396 22.99 -12.26 -0.58
N GLN A 397 23.48 -13.18 -1.40
CA GLN A 397 24.89 -13.29 -1.76
C GLN A 397 25.04 -13.29 -3.27
N VAL A 398 26.16 -12.74 -3.75
CA VAL A 398 26.55 -12.81 -5.15
C VAL A 398 26.59 -14.27 -5.62
N ASN A 399 26.16 -14.50 -6.87
CA ASN A 399 25.97 -15.78 -7.53
C ASN A 399 24.75 -16.60 -7.09
N MET A 400 23.94 -16.13 -6.14
CA MET A 400 22.63 -16.77 -5.88
C MET A 400 21.68 -16.56 -7.06
N LYS A 401 20.92 -17.60 -7.40
CA LYS A 401 19.93 -17.57 -8.48
C LYS A 401 18.51 -17.35 -7.98
N LEU A 402 17.71 -16.58 -8.73
CA LEU A 402 16.31 -16.26 -8.41
C LEU A 402 15.49 -16.01 -9.69
N GLU A 403 14.22 -15.70 -9.54
CA GLU A 403 13.32 -15.29 -10.62
C GLU A 403 13.00 -13.80 -10.47
N ALA A 404 13.17 -13.01 -11.54
CA ALA A 404 12.92 -11.56 -11.50
C ALA A 404 12.12 -11.09 -12.71
N VAL A 405 11.22 -10.12 -12.49
CA VAL A 405 10.47 -9.45 -13.56
C VAL A 405 11.43 -8.60 -14.40
N ASP A 406 11.28 -8.64 -15.72
CA ASP A 406 12.03 -7.80 -16.64
C ASP A 406 11.50 -6.35 -16.63
N LYS A 407 12.30 -5.39 -16.15
CA LYS A 407 11.92 -3.97 -16.11
C LYS A 407 11.63 -3.36 -17.48
N ARG A 408 12.23 -3.89 -18.56
CA ARG A 408 12.02 -3.39 -19.94
C ARG A 408 10.79 -4.04 -20.58
N ASN A 409 10.43 -5.24 -20.15
CA ASN A 409 9.20 -5.91 -20.55
C ASN A 409 8.54 -6.59 -19.34
N PRO A 410 7.71 -5.84 -18.58
CA PRO A 410 7.15 -6.33 -17.31
C PRO A 410 6.23 -7.55 -17.44
N MET A 411 5.82 -7.95 -18.66
CA MET A 411 5.13 -9.22 -18.91
C MET A 411 6.02 -10.44 -18.61
N LEU A 412 7.34 -10.30 -18.71
CA LEU A 412 8.29 -11.40 -18.62
C LEU A 412 8.86 -11.54 -17.21
N VAL A 413 8.95 -12.79 -16.74
CA VAL A 413 9.77 -13.17 -15.59
C VAL A 413 10.90 -14.05 -16.10
N ARG A 414 12.13 -13.77 -15.69
CA ARG A 414 13.34 -14.42 -16.20
C ARG A 414 14.12 -15.11 -15.09
N VAL A 415 14.92 -16.09 -15.49
CA VAL A 415 16.00 -16.65 -14.68
C VAL A 415 17.06 -15.57 -14.48
N ALA A 416 17.43 -15.34 -13.23
CA ALA A 416 18.33 -14.26 -12.86
C ALA A 416 19.35 -14.68 -11.80
N SER A 417 20.45 -13.93 -11.74
CA SER A 417 21.53 -14.09 -10.76
C SER A 417 21.79 -12.77 -10.04
N VAL A 418 22.16 -12.84 -8.75
CA VAL A 418 22.67 -11.70 -7.99
C VAL A 418 24.14 -11.48 -8.40
N VAL A 419 24.46 -10.30 -8.93
CA VAL A 419 25.84 -9.95 -9.34
C VAL A 419 26.52 -8.96 -8.41
N ASP A 420 25.74 -8.20 -7.63
CA ASP A 420 26.25 -7.24 -6.65
C ASP A 420 25.22 -7.03 -5.53
N THR A 421 25.66 -6.51 -4.38
CA THR A 421 24.84 -6.33 -3.18
C THR A 421 25.27 -5.10 -2.38
N ASP A 422 24.31 -4.32 -1.89
CA ASP A 422 24.50 -3.38 -0.78
C ASP A 422 23.67 -3.83 0.44
N ASP A 423 23.47 -2.97 1.44
CA ASP A 423 22.72 -3.34 2.65
C ASP A 423 21.23 -3.63 2.38
N HIS A 424 20.64 -3.00 1.36
CA HIS A 424 19.20 -2.97 1.15
C HIS A 424 18.76 -3.32 -0.27
N ARG A 425 19.70 -3.44 -1.20
CA ARG A 425 19.47 -3.70 -2.63
C ARG A 425 20.41 -4.76 -3.16
N ILE A 426 19.92 -5.46 -4.17
CA ILE A 426 20.69 -6.40 -4.97
C ILE A 426 20.75 -5.93 -6.41
N LYS A 427 21.86 -6.23 -7.10
CA LYS A 427 21.97 -6.03 -8.54
C LYS A 427 21.64 -7.33 -9.24
N ILE A 428 20.64 -7.27 -10.12
CA ILE A 428 20.12 -8.40 -10.86
C ILE A 428 20.77 -8.46 -12.24
N HIS A 429 21.20 -9.66 -12.62
CA HIS A 429 21.63 -10.02 -13.96
C HIS A 429 20.68 -11.07 -14.55
N PHE A 430 20.30 -10.93 -15.82
CA PHE A 430 19.53 -11.96 -16.51
C PHE A 430 20.46 -12.96 -17.20
N ASP A 431 20.42 -14.21 -16.77
CA ASP A 431 21.34 -15.25 -17.24
C ASP A 431 21.34 -15.38 -18.77
N GLY A 432 22.51 -15.20 -19.39
CA GLY A 432 22.71 -15.25 -20.85
C GLY A 432 22.59 -13.89 -21.57
N TRP A 433 22.11 -12.84 -20.90
CA TRP A 433 22.09 -11.47 -21.43
C TRP A 433 23.41 -10.74 -21.19
N THR A 434 23.58 -9.57 -21.79
CA THR A 434 24.67 -8.62 -21.50
C THR A 434 24.43 -7.93 -20.16
N ASP A 435 25.51 -7.48 -19.53
CA ASP A 435 25.52 -6.72 -18.26
C ASP A 435 24.90 -5.32 -18.39
N GLU A 436 24.72 -4.80 -19.61
CA GLU A 436 23.97 -3.57 -19.88
C GLU A 436 22.49 -3.65 -19.47
N TYR A 437 21.96 -4.87 -19.30
CA TYR A 437 20.60 -5.12 -18.81
C TYR A 437 20.55 -5.25 -17.28
N ASP A 438 21.70 -5.25 -16.60
CA ASP A 438 21.74 -5.40 -15.15
C ASP A 438 21.16 -4.15 -14.47
N TYR A 439 20.44 -4.35 -13.37
CA TYR A 439 19.85 -3.23 -12.63
C TYR A 439 19.82 -3.49 -11.13
N TRP A 440 19.87 -2.40 -10.37
CA TRP A 440 19.65 -2.43 -8.92
C TRP A 440 18.15 -2.49 -8.60
N VAL A 441 17.82 -3.28 -7.59
CA VAL A 441 16.46 -3.42 -7.06
C VAL A 441 16.51 -3.63 -5.55
N ASP A 442 15.55 -3.06 -4.84
CA ASP A 442 15.39 -3.26 -3.41
C ASP A 442 15.17 -4.75 -3.11
N ALA A 443 15.86 -5.27 -2.09
CA ALA A 443 15.80 -6.70 -1.75
C ALA A 443 14.41 -7.15 -1.25
N ASP A 444 13.53 -6.20 -0.93
CA ASP A 444 12.14 -6.39 -0.58
C ASP A 444 11.16 -5.95 -1.68
N SER A 445 11.64 -5.75 -2.92
CA SER A 445 10.79 -5.48 -4.09
C SER A 445 9.80 -6.62 -4.35
N PRO A 446 8.52 -6.34 -4.69
CA PRO A 446 7.54 -7.36 -5.00
C PRO A 446 7.82 -8.13 -6.30
N ASP A 447 8.80 -7.70 -7.10
CA ASP A 447 9.09 -8.22 -8.45
C ASP A 447 10.30 -9.18 -8.50
N ILE A 448 10.83 -9.56 -7.34
CA ILE A 448 11.85 -10.60 -7.19
C ILE A 448 11.32 -11.77 -6.35
N HIS A 449 11.58 -12.99 -6.81
CA HIS A 449 10.94 -14.19 -6.31
C HIS A 449 11.93 -15.37 -6.18
N PRO A 450 11.68 -16.32 -5.27
CA PRO A 450 12.48 -17.53 -5.17
C PRO A 450 12.33 -18.42 -6.41
N ALA A 451 13.37 -19.20 -6.70
CA ALA A 451 13.35 -20.19 -7.76
C ALA A 451 12.17 -21.18 -7.61
N GLY A 452 11.40 -21.34 -8.67
CA GLY A 452 10.18 -22.15 -8.72
C GLY A 452 8.89 -21.35 -8.51
N TRP A 453 8.95 -20.03 -8.32
CA TRP A 453 7.77 -19.19 -8.10
C TRP A 453 6.85 -19.24 -9.32
N CYS A 454 7.36 -19.04 -10.53
CA CYS A 454 6.63 -19.15 -11.79
C CYS A 454 5.97 -20.53 -11.94
N ALA A 455 6.72 -21.59 -11.64
CA ALA A 455 6.22 -22.96 -11.71
C ALA A 455 5.06 -23.22 -10.72
N LYS A 456 5.13 -22.61 -9.53
CA LYS A 456 4.12 -22.71 -8.48
C LYS A 456 2.87 -21.88 -8.80
N THR A 457 3.04 -20.70 -9.36
CA THR A 457 1.95 -19.74 -9.64
C THR A 457 1.32 -19.93 -11.01
N GLY A 458 1.99 -20.67 -11.91
CA GLY A 458 1.56 -20.84 -13.30
C GLY A 458 1.95 -19.68 -14.20
N HIS A 459 2.88 -18.82 -13.79
CA HIS A 459 3.44 -17.78 -14.65
C HIS A 459 4.49 -18.40 -15.61
N PRO A 460 4.57 -17.97 -16.88
CA PRO A 460 5.65 -18.38 -17.77
C PRO A 460 7.01 -17.86 -17.29
N LEU A 461 7.99 -18.76 -17.17
CA LEU A 461 9.38 -18.40 -16.89
C LEU A 461 10.18 -18.40 -18.20
N GLN A 462 10.92 -17.32 -18.44
CA GLN A 462 11.90 -17.23 -19.52
C GLN A 462 13.24 -17.83 -19.04
N PRO A 463 13.68 -18.96 -19.61
CA PRO A 463 14.97 -19.53 -19.25
C PRO A 463 16.13 -18.69 -19.84
N PRO A 464 17.38 -18.99 -19.47
CA PRO A 464 18.54 -18.29 -20.00
C PRO A 464 18.60 -18.36 -21.53
N ILE A 465 19.00 -17.26 -22.16
CA ILE A 465 19.16 -17.21 -23.61
C ILE A 465 20.40 -18.01 -24.01
N SER A 466 20.25 -18.92 -24.98
CA SER A 466 21.39 -19.60 -25.60
C SER A 466 22.15 -18.67 -26.54
N GLU A 467 23.46 -18.88 -26.69
CA GLU A 467 24.33 -18.08 -27.55
C GLU A 467 23.82 -17.96 -29.00
N SER A 468 23.22 -19.02 -29.56
CA SER A 468 22.58 -19.00 -30.88
C SER A 468 21.34 -18.09 -30.96
N THR A 469 20.58 -18.01 -29.88
CA THR A 469 19.39 -17.14 -29.77
C THR A 469 19.80 -15.69 -29.52
N ARG A 470 20.90 -15.46 -28.79
CA ARG A 470 21.50 -14.13 -28.60
C ARG A 470 21.95 -13.53 -29.93
N ILE A 471 22.66 -14.31 -30.76
CA ILE A 471 23.05 -13.90 -32.11
C ILE A 471 21.81 -13.58 -32.96
N SER A 472 20.76 -14.41 -32.89
CA SER A 472 19.50 -14.19 -33.62
C SER A 472 18.79 -12.90 -33.18
N HIS A 473 18.74 -12.61 -31.88
CA HIS A 473 18.18 -11.36 -31.34
C HIS A 473 18.99 -10.14 -31.74
N ILE A 474 20.34 -10.19 -31.69
CA ILE A 474 21.21 -9.10 -32.14
C ILE A 474 20.99 -8.81 -33.63
N ILE A 475 20.88 -9.86 -34.45
CA ILE A 475 20.60 -9.73 -35.88
C ILE A 475 19.21 -9.13 -36.10
N GLN A 476 18.17 -9.62 -35.42
CA GLN A 476 16.81 -9.06 -35.54
C GLN A 476 16.74 -7.60 -35.08
N TYR A 477 17.39 -7.24 -33.98
CA TYR A 477 17.42 -5.88 -33.48
C TYR A 477 18.15 -4.96 -34.47
N SER A 478 19.29 -5.41 -35.00
CA SER A 478 20.05 -4.70 -36.03
C SER A 478 19.26 -4.54 -37.33
N LEU A 479 18.50 -5.56 -37.75
CA LEU A 479 17.61 -5.50 -38.92
C LEU A 479 16.44 -4.55 -38.69
N SER A 480 15.79 -4.59 -37.52
CA SER A 480 14.71 -3.65 -37.19
C SER A 480 15.19 -2.20 -37.09
N TYR A 481 16.43 -1.99 -36.60
CA TYR A 481 17.07 -0.68 -36.54
C TYR A 481 17.41 -0.19 -37.95
N LEU A 482 17.94 -1.05 -38.82
CA LEU A 482 18.17 -0.74 -40.23
C LEU A 482 16.86 -0.45 -40.98
N ASP A 483 15.80 -1.20 -40.74
CA ASP A 483 14.47 -0.95 -41.32
C ASP A 483 13.91 0.40 -40.85
N SER A 484 14.10 0.76 -39.57
CA SER A 484 13.69 2.06 -39.03
C SER A 484 14.48 3.24 -39.62
N ILE A 485 15.74 3.03 -40.01
CA ILE A 485 16.56 4.02 -40.71
C ILE A 485 16.13 4.14 -42.18
N LEU A 486 15.85 3.02 -42.85
CA LEU A 486 15.42 2.97 -44.25
C LEU A 486 14.01 3.58 -44.46
N HIS A 487 13.16 3.57 -43.43
CA HIS A 487 11.83 4.21 -43.47
C HIS A 487 11.85 5.67 -42.97
N CYS A 488 13.02 6.21 -42.60
CA CYS A 488 13.22 7.60 -42.14
C CYS A 488 14.02 8.48 -43.11
N THR A 489 14.14 8.10 -44.39
CA THR A 489 14.62 9.01 -45.44
C THR A 489 13.43 9.50 -46.27
N PRO A 490 13.25 10.83 -46.44
CA PRO A 490 12.06 11.44 -47.05
C PRO A 490 11.85 11.09 -48.53
#